data_AF-A0A2W6D7M3-F1
#
_entry.id   AF-A0A2W6D7M3-F1
#
_cell.length_a   1.000
_cell.length_b   1.000
_cell.length_c   1.000
_cell.angle_alpha   90.00
_cell.angle_beta   90.00
_cell.angle_gamma   90.00
#
_symmetry.space_group_name_H-M   'P 1'
#
loop_
_entity.id
_entity.type
_entity.pdbx_description
1 polymer ?
#
loop_
_entity_poly.entity_id
_entity_poly.type
_entity_poly.pdbx_seq_one_letter_code
_entity_poly.pdbx_strand_id
1 'polypeptide(L)' 'MNADQPGAGPRGKRDPNRRVIDVHCTVHGGPRGFTNLVVTKRDGFIEMDPHVTGQCVIIFDEKAVTELFDAIGEWLG' A
#
# COMPACT_ATOMS: atom_id res chain seq x y z
N MET A 1 34.35 -3.27 -17.82
CA MET A 1 33.33 -2.20 -17.77
C MET A 1 32.16 -2.77 -17.00
N ASN A 2 32.09 -2.55 -15.68
CA ASN A 2 30.96 -3.00 -14.87
C ASN A 2 30.09 -1.77 -14.58
N ALA A 3 28.90 -1.78 -15.16
CA ALA A 3 27.91 -0.74 -15.00
C ALA A 3 27.44 -0.71 -13.54
N ASP A 4 27.74 0.42 -12.89
CA ASP A 4 26.92 1.13 -11.91
C ASP A 4 25.66 0.38 -11.47
N GLN A 5 25.73 -0.32 -10.33
CA GLN A 5 24.54 -0.63 -9.56
C GLN A 5 24.00 0.72 -9.05
N PRO A 6 22.73 1.09 -9.34
CA PRO A 6 22.19 2.33 -8.81
C PRO A 6 22.16 2.21 -7.28
N GLY A 7 23.06 2.95 -6.64
CA GLY A 7 23.17 3.00 -5.19
C GLY A 7 21.82 3.32 -4.59
N ALA A 8 21.47 2.60 -3.52
CA ALA A 8 20.30 2.89 -2.71
C ALA A 8 20.35 4.36 -2.31
N GLY A 9 19.51 5.19 -2.95
CA GLY A 9 19.43 6.61 -2.68
C GLY A 9 19.20 6.88 -1.18
N PRO A 10 19.49 8.10 -0.70
CA PRO A 10 19.25 8.45 0.70
C PRO A 10 17.82 8.06 1.05
N ARG A 11 17.64 7.23 2.09
CA ARG A 11 16.34 6.79 2.58
C ARG A 11 15.50 8.04 2.81
N GLY A 12 14.64 8.34 1.83
CA GLY A 12 13.85 9.57 1.82
C GLY A 12 13.10 9.71 3.13
N LYS A 13 12.89 10.95 3.57
CA LYS A 13 12.12 11.25 4.78
C LYS A 13 10.81 10.44 4.73
N ARG A 14 10.57 9.60 5.75
CA ARG A 14 9.41 8.70 5.79
C ARG A 14 8.13 9.55 5.70
N ASP A 15 7.36 9.38 4.63
CA ASP A 15 6.07 10.05 4.46
C ASP A 15 5.16 9.63 5.62
N PRO A 16 4.77 10.55 6.53
CA PRO A 16 3.97 10.22 7.71
C PRO A 16 2.56 9.76 7.34
N ASN A 17 2.11 10.03 6.11
CA ASN A 17 0.83 9.58 5.60
C ASN A 17 0.90 8.27 4.82
N ARG A 18 2.10 7.69 4.68
CA ARG A 18 2.33 6.43 3.99
C ARG A 18 2.52 5.29 5.00
N ARG A 19 1.81 4.19 4.77
CA ARG A 19 1.96 2.92 5.49
C ARG A 19 2.19 1.80 4.48
N VAL A 20 2.91 0.78 4.91
CA VAL A 20 3.12 -0.46 4.15
C VAL A 20 2.63 -1.57 5.05
N ILE A 21 1.71 -2.39 4.54
CA ILE A 21 1.06 -3.47 5.27
C ILE A 21 1.39 -4.77 4.54
N ASP A 22 1.93 -5.75 5.25
CA ASP A 22 2.23 -7.06 4.69
C ASP A 22 0.92 -7.82 4.45
N VAL A 23 0.66 -8.22 3.21
CA VAL A 23 -0.58 -8.87 2.80
C VAL A 23 -0.32 -10.10 1.91
N HIS A 24 -1.39 -10.71 1.42
CA HIS A 24 -1.39 -11.88 0.54
C HIS A 24 -2.11 -11.55 -0.76
N CYS A 25 -1.52 -11.94 -1.90
CA CYS A 25 -2.19 -11.88 -3.19
C CYS A 25 -2.58 -13.30 -3.63
N THR A 26 -3.88 -13.57 -3.71
CA THR A 26 -4.40 -14.88 -4.15
C THR A 26 -4.04 -15.21 -5.60
N VAL A 27 -3.85 -14.18 -6.45
CA VAL A 27 -3.46 -14.35 -7.87
C VAL A 27 -2.00 -14.80 -8.01
N HIS A 28 -1.10 -14.23 -7.23
CA HIS A 28 0.34 -14.55 -7.32
C HIS A 28 0.77 -15.66 -6.34
N GLY A 29 -0.06 -16.03 -5.36
CA GLY A 29 0.13 -17.19 -4.49
C GLY A 29 1.38 -17.14 -3.60
N GLY A 30 1.96 -15.96 -3.37
CA GLY A 30 3.22 -15.79 -2.64
C GLY A 30 3.09 -15.94 -1.11
N PRO A 31 4.21 -16.18 -0.40
CA PRO A 31 4.26 -16.22 1.07
C PRO A 31 3.91 -14.86 1.71
N ARG A 32 3.63 -14.82 3.03
CA ARG A 32 3.30 -13.55 3.72
C ARG A 32 4.44 -12.54 3.50
N GLY A 33 4.12 -11.30 3.11
CA GLY A 33 5.11 -10.26 2.83
C GLY A 33 5.73 -10.32 1.42
N PHE A 34 5.34 -11.30 0.58
CA PHE A 34 5.60 -11.23 -0.86
C PHE A 34 4.81 -10.09 -1.52
N THR A 35 3.62 -9.82 -1.00
CA THR A 35 2.78 -8.70 -1.43
C THR A 35 2.63 -7.72 -0.29
N ASN A 36 2.80 -6.44 -0.60
CA ASN A 36 2.61 -5.35 0.35
C ASN A 36 1.53 -4.43 -0.18
N LEU A 37 0.60 -4.05 0.69
CA LEU A 37 -0.34 -2.99 0.42
C LEU A 37 0.26 -1.67 0.89
N VAL A 38 0.47 -0.74 -0.03
CA VAL A 38 0.82 0.64 0.32
C VAL A 38 -0.46 1.42 0.52
N VAL A 39 -0.61 2.03 1.68
CA VAL A 39 -1.72 2.93 1.99
C VAL A 39 -1.18 4.34 2.16
N THR A 40 -1.73 5.30 1.42
CA THR A 40 -1.29 6.69 1.48
C THR A 40 -2.48 7.64 1.64
N LYS A 41 -2.43 8.55 2.63
CA LYS A 41 -3.42 9.64 2.77
C LYS A 41 -2.94 10.92 2.10
N ARG A 42 -3.65 11.41 1.09
CA ARG A 42 -3.33 12.66 0.38
C ARG A 42 -4.60 13.36 -0.08
N ASP A 43 -4.65 14.68 0.10
CA ASP A 43 -5.70 15.54 -0.46
C ASP A 43 -7.14 15.09 -0.16
N GLY A 44 -7.38 14.54 1.04
CA GLY A 44 -8.70 14.04 1.46
C GLY A 44 -9.03 12.62 0.98
N PHE A 45 -8.14 12.00 0.20
CA PHE A 45 -8.28 10.63 -0.31
C PHE A 45 -7.34 9.66 0.42
N ILE A 46 -7.72 8.39 0.36
CA ILE A 46 -6.90 7.24 0.76
C ILE A 46 -6.60 6.41 -0.49
N GLU A 47 -5.33 6.35 -0.85
CA GLU A 47 -4.82 5.53 -1.93
C GLU A 47 -4.37 4.17 -1.38
N MET A 48 -4.78 3.10 -2.05
CA MET A 48 -4.41 1.72 -1.76
C MET A 48 -3.76 1.11 -3.00
N ASP A 49 -2.45 0.86 -2.93
CA ASP A 49 -1.65 0.26 -4.00
C ASP A 49 -1.17 -1.14 -3.58
N PRO A 50 -1.86 -2.22 -4.00
CA PRO A 50 -1.49 -3.60 -3.72
C PRO A 50 -0.19 -4.09 -4.38
N HIS A 51 0.38 -3.35 -5.35
CA HIS A 51 1.59 -3.78 -6.06
C HIS A 51 2.82 -2.96 -5.69
N VAL A 52 2.67 -1.82 -5.01
CA VAL A 52 3.75 -0.86 -4.70
C VAL A 52 4.35 -0.21 -5.97
N THR A 53 3.93 -0.66 -7.14
CA THR A 53 4.36 -0.21 -8.47
C THR A 53 3.43 0.85 -9.06
N GLY A 54 2.31 1.16 -8.40
CA GLY A 54 1.26 2.03 -8.91
C GLY A 54 0.44 1.44 -10.06
N GLN A 55 0.58 0.14 -10.35
CA GLN A 55 -0.09 -0.49 -11.50
C GLN A 55 -1.57 -0.76 -11.26
N CYS A 56 -1.97 -0.97 -10.00
CA CYS A 56 -3.37 -1.03 -9.58
C CYS A 56 -3.48 -0.12 -8.36
N VAL A 57 -4.13 1.03 -8.47
CA VAL A 57 -4.37 1.93 -7.35
C VAL A 57 -5.87 2.08 -7.15
N ILE A 58 -6.34 1.79 -5.94
CA ILE A 58 -7.73 2.01 -5.54
C ILE A 58 -7.75 3.30 -4.70
N ILE A 59 -8.63 4.23 -5.04
CA ILE A 59 -8.75 5.53 -4.38
C ILE A 59 -10.10 5.60 -3.70
N PHE A 60 -10.08 5.89 -2.40
CA PHE A 60 -11.26 6.11 -1.58
C PHE A 60 -11.34 7.57 -1.16
N ASP A 61 -12.54 8.15 -1.19
CA ASP A 61 -12.83 9.33 -0.39
C ASP A 61 -13.09 8.94 1.07
N GLU A 62 -13.30 9.94 1.92
CA GLU A 62 -13.54 9.72 3.36
C GLU A 62 -14.77 8.84 3.62
N LYS A 63 -15.85 9.02 2.85
CA LYS A 63 -17.08 8.23 3.04
C LYS A 63 -16.83 6.76 2.71
N ALA A 64 -16.25 6.48 1.55
CA ALA A 64 -16.02 5.11 1.09
C ALA A 64 -14.99 4.37 1.96
N VAL A 65 -13.96 5.05 2.48
CA VAL A 65 -13.00 4.41 3.40
C VAL A 65 -13.62 4.14 4.78
N THR A 66 -14.54 4.99 5.24
CA THR A 66 -15.32 4.72 6.47
C THR A 66 -16.22 3.52 6.28
N GLU A 67 -16.94 3.41 5.16
CA GLU A 67 -17.76 2.23 4.85
C GLU A 67 -16.93 0.93 4.82
N LEU A 68 -15.72 0.99 4.25
CA LEU A 68 -14.78 -0.14 4.28
C LEU A 68 -14.33 -0.46 5.71
N PHE A 69 -14.00 0.55 6.51
CA PHE A 69 -13.60 0.38 7.90
C PHE A 69 -14.70 -0.28 8.73
N ASP A 70 -15.94 0.18 8.59
CA ASP A 70 -17.09 -0.36 9.31
C ASP A 70 -17.35 -1.83 8.92
N ALA A 71 -17.31 -2.16 7.62
CA ALA A 71 -17.48 -3.53 7.14
C ALA A 71 -16.39 -4.48 7.69
N ILE A 72 -15.12 -4.04 7.68
CA ILE A 72 -14.03 -4.84 8.25
C ILE A 72 -14.20 -4.96 9.77
N GLY A 73 -14.57 -3.87 10.45
CA GLY A 73 -14.82 -3.85 11.90
C GLY A 73 -15.90 -4.85 12.31
N GLU A 74 -17.02 -4.87 11.60
CA GLU A 74 -18.11 -5.84 11.82
C GLU A 74 -17.60 -7.29 11.76
N TRP A 75 -16.71 -7.62 10.83
CA TRP A 75 -16.17 -8.97 10.68
C TRP A 75 -15.12 -9.34 11.72
N LEU A 76 -14.46 -8.35 12.34
CA LEU A 76 -13.41 -8.58 13.34
C LEU A 76 -13.91 -8.55 14.79
N GLY A 77 -15.11 -7.99 15.04
CA GLY A 77 -15.74 -7.89 16.36
C GLY A 77 -15.26 -6.70 17.19
#